data_AF-A0A945VDN2-F1
#
_entry.id   AF-A0A945VDN2-F1
#
_cell.length_a   1.000
_cell.length_b   1.000
_cell.length_c   1.000
_cell.angle_alpha   90.00
_cell.angle_beta   90.00
_cell.angle_gamma   90.00
#
_symmetry.space_group_name_H-M   'P 1'
#
loop_
_entity.id
_entity.type
_entity.pdbx_description
1 polymer ?
#
loop_
_entity_poly.entity_id
_entity_poly.type
_entity_poly.pdbx_seq_one_letter_code
_entity_poly.pdbx_strand_id
1 'polypeptide(L)'
;MKVIFYIYALILLLSSCSKESSDNEAMVNIISPQLFDLYVIPDTIAVEFEVTSQRPINYIRVSVDNINLIPLTNQTYIYPEIGEAVFTTEIFLDNLDDKVLLPPYYIHIALDIGGDIQHDFKEISIQKPDKSFKGFITFTQADNNIVQMDVHDLSSEVIKSGLYPGYFIESEISGEDNLAFLATSSPNITTAIDINTGDYIWENYGQLPYPLVYDFIKSSNTLYQSSEMGRIVGFNLRNGLQIFNTQILPDAVPHYMALNEDYIFADFTLRNPGKKIWITFFKSNGQKYSQYVHDYVTKAMFAQNDTVILFCGQGTQSKVINFHILDHSIIKSINLNNININQVYSPKNNEFIIVEGNKFITYNNTSGDISTFFEASDTIIDVQYEEISGNYFIALPHEIIMLITNSSSFEQLAIKDSRIESIELIYK
;
A
#
# COMPACT_ATOMS: atom_id res chain seq x y z
N MET A 1 -69.36 -38.26 6.77
CA MET A 1 -69.37 -36.86 7.26
C MET A 1 -67.97 -36.32 7.58
N LYS A 2 -67.08 -37.07 8.26
CA LYS A 2 -65.70 -36.61 8.55
C LYS A 2 -64.82 -36.36 7.31
N VAL A 3 -64.93 -37.19 6.26
CA VAL A 3 -64.09 -37.07 5.04
C VAL A 3 -64.39 -35.80 4.24
N ILE A 4 -65.65 -35.35 4.20
CA ILE A 4 -66.06 -34.13 3.49
C ILE A 4 -65.50 -32.88 4.19
N PHE A 5 -65.37 -32.90 5.51
CA PHE A 5 -64.78 -31.81 6.28
C PHE A 5 -63.27 -31.66 6.01
N TYR A 6 -62.54 -32.77 5.90
CA TYR A 6 -61.12 -32.75 5.55
C TYR A 6 -60.88 -32.26 4.12
N ILE A 7 -61.76 -32.60 3.17
CA ILE A 7 -61.66 -32.12 1.79
C ILE A 7 -61.92 -30.60 1.73
N TYR A 8 -62.93 -30.09 2.46
CA TYR A 8 -63.18 -28.64 2.52
C TYR A 8 -62.05 -27.87 3.22
N ALA A 9 -61.47 -28.42 4.29
CA ALA A 9 -60.32 -27.82 4.98
C ALA A 9 -59.07 -27.79 4.08
N LEU A 10 -58.84 -28.84 3.27
CA LEU A 10 -57.72 -28.91 2.34
C LEU A 10 -57.87 -27.92 1.18
N ILE A 11 -59.08 -27.74 0.65
CA ILE A 11 -59.36 -26.75 -0.41
C ILE A 11 -59.18 -25.32 0.12
N LEU A 12 -59.62 -25.04 1.36
CA LEU A 12 -59.40 -23.73 2.01
C LEU A 12 -57.92 -23.45 2.29
N LEU A 13 -57.13 -24.46 2.68
CA LEU A 13 -55.69 -24.33 2.89
C LEU A 13 -54.92 -24.12 1.58
N LEU A 14 -55.33 -24.77 0.48
CA LEU A 14 -54.73 -24.60 -0.84
C LEU A 14 -55.13 -23.28 -1.52
N SER A 15 -56.28 -22.71 -1.16
CA SER A 15 -56.74 -21.40 -1.66
C SER A 15 -56.15 -20.22 -0.88
N SER A 16 -55.62 -20.44 0.33
CA SER A 16 -55.01 -19.40 1.19
C SER A 16 -53.53 -19.15 0.87
N CYS A 17 -52.97 -19.81 -0.15
CA CYS A 17 -51.57 -19.68 -0.53
C CYS A 17 -51.41 -19.21 -1.99
N SER A 18 -52.31 -18.35 -2.46
CA SER A 18 -51.94 -17.42 -3.52
C SER A 18 -51.14 -16.29 -2.87
N LYS A 19 -49.81 -16.38 -2.91
CA LYS A 19 -48.97 -15.20 -2.76
C LYS A 19 -49.38 -14.31 -3.93
N GLU A 20 -50.13 -13.24 -3.66
CA GLU A 20 -50.35 -12.20 -4.67
C GLU A 20 -48.97 -11.84 -5.21
N SER A 21 -48.73 -12.11 -6.49
CA SER A 21 -47.59 -11.56 -7.18
C SER A 21 -47.79 -10.05 -7.15
N SER A 22 -47.06 -9.37 -6.29
CA SER A 22 -47.08 -7.91 -6.25
C SER A 22 -46.47 -7.41 -7.55
N ASP A 23 -47.31 -6.99 -8.48
CA ASP A 23 -46.95 -6.23 -9.70
C ASP A 23 -46.42 -4.81 -9.37
N ASN A 24 -45.77 -4.63 -8.22
CA ASN A 24 -45.42 -3.33 -7.62
C ASN A 24 -43.96 -3.25 -7.18
N GLU A 25 -43.05 -3.98 -7.82
CA GLU A 25 -41.61 -3.74 -7.66
C GLU A 25 -41.23 -2.49 -8.45
N ALA A 26 -40.37 -1.63 -7.89
CA ALA A 26 -39.84 -0.51 -8.66
C ALA A 26 -38.96 -1.07 -9.77
N MET A 27 -38.93 -0.39 -10.91
CA MET A 27 -38.03 -0.75 -12.00
C MET A 27 -36.90 0.25 -12.06
N VAL A 28 -35.67 -0.25 -12.10
CA VAL A 28 -34.48 0.55 -12.40
C VAL A 28 -33.89 0.11 -13.72
N ASN A 29 -33.76 1.07 -14.63
CA ASN A 29 -33.09 0.88 -15.90
C ASN A 29 -31.81 1.70 -15.91
N ILE A 30 -30.65 1.03 -15.79
CA ILE A 30 -29.34 1.67 -15.85
C ILE A 30 -29.01 1.94 -17.32
N ILE A 31 -29.11 3.22 -17.71
CA ILE A 31 -28.92 3.73 -19.07
C ILE A 31 -27.42 3.89 -19.37
N SER A 32 -26.68 4.46 -18.43
CA SER A 32 -25.23 4.61 -18.44
C SER A 32 -24.68 4.21 -17.08
N PRO A 33 -23.60 3.41 -17.00
CA PRO A 33 -22.77 2.90 -18.10
C PRO A 33 -23.44 1.78 -18.92
N GLN A 34 -22.96 1.56 -20.14
CA GLN A 34 -23.29 0.36 -20.92
C GLN A 34 -22.58 -0.87 -20.36
N LEU A 35 -23.08 -2.05 -20.71
CA LEU A 35 -22.54 -3.30 -20.20
C LEU A 35 -21.09 -3.48 -20.67
N PHE A 36 -20.18 -3.71 -19.73
CA PHE A 36 -18.74 -3.85 -19.98
C PHE A 36 -18.02 -2.59 -20.46
N ASP A 37 -18.59 -1.39 -20.24
CA ASP A 37 -17.84 -0.16 -20.45
C ASP A 37 -16.54 -0.17 -19.62
N LEU A 38 -15.46 0.27 -20.24
CA LEU A 38 -14.12 0.32 -19.66
C LEU A 38 -13.83 1.73 -19.15
N TYR A 39 -13.44 1.82 -17.88
CA TYR A 39 -12.99 3.05 -17.23
C TYR A 39 -11.55 2.90 -16.76
N VAL A 40 -10.74 3.95 -16.89
CA VAL A 40 -9.34 3.97 -16.47
C VAL A 40 -9.19 4.89 -15.25
N ILE A 41 -8.58 4.44 -14.17
CA ILE A 41 -8.36 5.32 -13.00
C ILE A 41 -7.39 6.48 -13.39
N PRO A 42 -7.64 7.76 -13.05
CA PRO A 42 -8.76 8.31 -12.27
C PRO A 42 -9.88 8.90 -13.14
N ASP A 43 -10.67 8.05 -13.79
CA ASP A 43 -11.86 8.47 -14.52
C ASP A 43 -13.01 8.83 -13.57
N THR A 44 -13.99 9.53 -14.12
CA THR A 44 -15.30 9.75 -13.49
C THR A 44 -16.35 9.02 -14.31
N ILE A 45 -17.14 8.16 -13.66
CA ILE A 45 -18.24 7.45 -14.30
C ILE A 45 -19.49 8.33 -14.25
N ALA A 46 -19.99 8.73 -15.42
CA ALA A 46 -21.31 9.32 -15.55
C ALA A 46 -22.37 8.21 -15.49
N VAL A 47 -23.13 8.17 -14.41
CA VAL A 47 -24.21 7.21 -14.19
C VAL A 47 -25.53 7.89 -14.50
N GLU A 48 -26.27 7.33 -15.46
CA GLU A 48 -27.61 7.76 -15.84
C GLU A 48 -28.54 6.56 -15.71
N PHE A 49 -29.66 6.75 -15.02
CA PHE A 49 -30.62 5.67 -14.80
C PHE A 49 -32.03 6.21 -14.64
N GLU A 50 -33.00 5.41 -15.05
CA GLU A 50 -34.41 5.69 -14.92
C GLU A 50 -34.98 4.84 -13.78
N VAL A 51 -35.78 5.47 -12.91
CA VAL A 51 -36.54 4.77 -11.88
C VAL A 51 -38.03 4.97 -12.12
N THR A 52 -38.78 3.88 -12.07
CA THR A 52 -40.24 3.88 -12.10
C THR A 52 -40.76 3.16 -10.86
N SER A 53 -41.45 3.87 -9.98
CA SER A 53 -42.00 3.34 -8.74
C SER A 53 -43.40 3.87 -8.47
N GLN A 54 -44.31 2.96 -8.12
CA GLN A 54 -45.65 3.31 -7.65
C GLN A 54 -45.69 3.68 -6.16
N ARG A 55 -44.56 3.54 -5.45
CA ARG A 55 -44.40 3.86 -4.03
C ARG A 55 -43.38 4.99 -3.85
N PRO A 56 -43.52 5.82 -2.79
CA PRO A 56 -42.50 6.81 -2.45
C PRO A 56 -41.14 6.15 -2.24
N ILE A 57 -40.12 6.74 -2.85
CA ILE A 57 -38.72 6.34 -2.69
C ILE A 57 -38.12 7.24 -1.62
N ASN A 58 -37.55 6.64 -0.57
CA ASN A 58 -36.91 7.40 0.50
C ASN A 58 -35.54 7.91 0.05
N TYR A 59 -34.73 7.04 -0.54
CA TYR A 59 -33.45 7.39 -1.15
C TYR A 59 -33.06 6.41 -2.25
N ILE A 60 -32.19 6.87 -3.13
CA ILE A 60 -31.45 6.07 -4.09
C ILE A 60 -29.97 6.22 -3.76
N ARG A 61 -29.26 5.11 -3.70
CA ARG A 61 -27.83 5.04 -3.42
C ARG A 61 -27.11 4.49 -4.63
N VAL A 62 -26.07 5.19 -5.09
CA VAL A 62 -25.24 4.77 -6.23
C VAL A 62 -23.80 4.59 -5.76
N SER A 63 -23.19 3.45 -6.08
CA SER A 63 -21.78 3.15 -5.81
C SER A 63 -21.17 2.25 -6.88
N VAL A 64 -19.85 2.18 -6.94
CA VAL A 64 -19.12 1.07 -7.58
C VAL A 64 -18.80 0.04 -6.51
N ASP A 65 -19.17 -1.21 -6.75
CA ASP A 65 -18.96 -2.33 -5.85
C ASP A 65 -18.06 -3.40 -6.50
N ASN A 66 -17.35 -4.18 -5.67
CA ASN A 66 -16.58 -5.34 -6.13
C ASN A 66 -17.43 -6.60 -6.31
N ILE A 67 -16.80 -7.71 -6.69
CA ILE A 67 -17.42 -9.04 -6.81
C ILE A 67 -18.18 -9.50 -5.54
N ASN A 68 -17.78 -9.01 -4.36
CA ASN A 68 -18.41 -9.33 -3.08
C ASN A 68 -19.52 -8.33 -2.69
N LEU A 69 -19.90 -7.42 -3.59
CA LEU A 69 -20.89 -6.35 -3.36
C LEU A 69 -20.50 -5.41 -2.22
N ILE A 70 -19.19 -5.19 -2.05
CA ILE A 70 -18.63 -4.22 -1.11
C ILE A 70 -18.36 -2.93 -1.88
N PRO A 71 -18.92 -1.79 -1.47
CA PRO A 71 -18.66 -0.50 -2.10
C PRO A 71 -17.19 -0.15 -2.06
N LEU A 72 -16.62 0.12 -3.23
CA LEU A 72 -15.25 0.57 -3.42
C LEU A 72 -15.14 2.09 -3.48
N THR A 73 -16.22 2.77 -3.89
CA THR A 73 -16.30 4.22 -3.96
C THR A 73 -17.15 4.80 -2.83
N ASN A 74 -17.03 6.10 -2.62
CA ASN A 74 -18.03 6.83 -1.85
C ASN A 74 -19.42 6.61 -2.46
N GLN A 75 -20.42 6.45 -1.58
CA GLN A 75 -21.80 6.22 -1.97
C GLN A 75 -22.49 7.57 -2.19
N THR A 76 -23.06 7.77 -3.38
CA THR A 76 -23.86 8.96 -3.69
C THR A 76 -25.33 8.70 -3.36
N TYR A 77 -25.94 9.60 -2.58
CA TYR A 77 -27.34 9.50 -2.19
C TYR A 77 -28.18 10.56 -2.89
N ILE A 78 -29.30 10.13 -3.49
CA ILE A 78 -30.31 10.97 -4.13
C ILE A 78 -31.62 10.79 -3.37
N TYR A 79 -32.31 11.88 -3.07
CA TYR A 79 -33.58 11.89 -2.35
C TYR A 79 -34.69 12.40 -3.27
N PRO A 80 -35.32 11.52 -4.06
CA PRO A 80 -36.27 11.92 -5.07
C PRO A 80 -37.62 12.36 -4.48
N GLU A 81 -38.20 13.44 -5.01
CA GLU A 81 -39.54 13.89 -4.64
C GLU A 81 -40.67 13.15 -5.40
N ILE A 82 -40.34 12.51 -6.52
CA ILE A 82 -41.27 11.85 -7.44
C ILE A 82 -40.75 10.43 -7.75
N GLY A 83 -41.65 9.45 -7.82
CA GLY A 83 -41.33 8.03 -8.07
C GLY A 83 -41.00 7.67 -9.52
N GLU A 84 -41.11 8.60 -10.46
CA GLU A 84 -40.81 8.42 -11.89
C GLU A 84 -39.92 9.57 -12.38
N ALA A 85 -38.64 9.28 -12.60
CA ALA A 85 -37.69 10.24 -13.15
C ALA A 85 -36.42 9.57 -13.69
N VAL A 86 -35.72 10.31 -14.55
CA VAL A 86 -34.34 10.02 -14.95
C VAL A 86 -33.41 10.77 -13.99
N PHE A 87 -32.43 10.06 -13.47
CA PHE A 87 -31.42 10.58 -12.56
C PHE A 87 -30.05 10.50 -13.20
N THR A 88 -29.24 11.52 -12.94
CA THR A 88 -27.83 11.56 -13.34
C THR A 88 -26.97 11.82 -12.11
N THR A 89 -25.84 11.11 -12.03
CA THR A 89 -24.83 11.32 -11.00
C THR A 89 -23.46 10.98 -11.55
N GLU A 90 -22.43 11.46 -10.86
CA GLU A 90 -21.04 11.13 -11.15
C GLU A 90 -20.48 10.27 -10.00
N ILE A 91 -19.67 9.28 -10.35
CA ILE A 91 -18.88 8.48 -9.41
C ILE A 91 -17.40 8.64 -9.75
N PHE A 92 -16.63 9.14 -8.80
CA PHE A 92 -15.19 9.37 -8.94
C PHE A 92 -14.40 8.09 -8.59
N LEU A 93 -13.48 7.69 -9.47
CA LEU A 93 -12.63 6.50 -9.29
C LEU A 93 -11.24 6.83 -8.70
N ASP A 94 -11.02 8.09 -8.34
CA ASP A 94 -9.74 8.68 -7.90
C ASP A 94 -9.17 8.08 -6.59
N ASN A 95 -10.00 7.41 -5.78
CA ASN A 95 -9.62 6.89 -4.46
C ASN A 95 -9.63 5.35 -4.36
N LEU A 96 -9.69 4.63 -5.49
CA LEU A 96 -9.70 3.17 -5.50
C LEU A 96 -8.33 2.58 -5.16
N ASP A 97 -8.27 1.70 -4.13
CA ASP A 97 -7.03 1.05 -3.68
C ASP A 97 -6.62 -0.14 -4.58
N ASP A 98 -5.33 -0.19 -4.90
CA ASP A 98 -4.60 -1.15 -5.73
C ASP A 98 -4.91 -2.61 -5.43
N LYS A 99 -5.09 -2.93 -4.15
CA LYS A 99 -5.24 -4.32 -3.68
C LYS A 99 -6.68 -4.83 -3.75
N VAL A 100 -7.65 -3.93 -3.93
CA VAL A 100 -9.09 -4.25 -3.87
C VAL A 100 -9.69 -4.50 -5.26
N LEU A 101 -8.87 -4.38 -6.32
CA LEU A 101 -9.27 -4.46 -7.72
C LEU A 101 -9.29 -5.92 -8.24
N LEU A 102 -10.19 -6.75 -7.72
CA LEU A 102 -10.55 -8.04 -8.32
C LEU A 102 -11.83 -7.89 -9.16
N PRO A 103 -11.77 -7.99 -10.50
CA PRO A 103 -12.97 -7.98 -11.34
C PRO A 103 -13.86 -9.20 -11.06
N PRO A 104 -15.15 -9.15 -11.39
CA PRO A 104 -15.89 -8.05 -12.03
C PRO A 104 -16.28 -6.91 -11.07
N TYR A 105 -16.58 -5.74 -11.65
CA TYR A 105 -17.07 -4.56 -10.93
C TYR A 105 -18.49 -4.21 -11.35
N TYR A 106 -19.24 -3.61 -10.44
CA TYR A 106 -20.64 -3.27 -10.69
C TYR A 106 -20.93 -1.82 -10.31
N ILE A 107 -21.64 -1.08 -11.17
CA ILE A 107 -22.46 0.03 -10.70
C ILE A 107 -23.62 -0.58 -9.94
N HIS A 108 -23.69 -0.29 -8.65
CA HIS A 108 -24.77 -0.67 -7.76
C HIS A 108 -25.71 0.50 -7.54
N ILE A 109 -26.99 0.30 -7.85
CA ILE A 109 -28.08 1.21 -7.49
C ILE A 109 -28.95 0.50 -6.44
N ALA A 110 -29.01 1.06 -5.22
CA ALA A 110 -29.89 0.59 -4.16
C ALA A 110 -31.01 1.59 -3.91
N LEU A 111 -32.26 1.13 -3.82
CA LEU A 111 -33.44 1.97 -3.65
C LEU A 111 -34.18 1.55 -2.39
N ASP A 112 -34.38 2.48 -1.47
CA ASP A 112 -35.24 2.25 -0.30
C ASP A 112 -36.68 2.70 -0.61
N ILE A 113 -37.59 1.74 -0.62
CA ILE A 113 -39.00 1.92 -0.95
C ILE A 113 -39.83 1.64 0.30
N GLY A 114 -39.87 2.61 1.21
CA GLY A 114 -40.68 2.49 2.43
C GLY A 114 -40.16 1.46 3.43
N GLY A 115 -38.85 1.20 3.45
CA GLY A 115 -38.17 0.26 4.36
C GLY A 115 -37.66 -1.01 3.69
N ASP A 116 -38.10 -1.31 2.47
CA ASP A 116 -37.61 -2.42 1.65
C ASP A 116 -36.54 -1.90 0.67
N ILE A 117 -35.34 -2.50 0.70
CA ILE A 117 -34.24 -2.11 -0.18
C ILE A 117 -34.19 -3.02 -1.41
N GLN A 118 -34.34 -2.43 -2.59
CA GLN A 118 -34.12 -3.09 -3.88
C GLN A 118 -32.70 -2.81 -4.38
N HIS A 119 -32.11 -3.77 -5.08
CA HIS A 119 -30.73 -3.70 -5.57
C HIS A 119 -30.66 -4.02 -7.06
N ASP A 120 -30.09 -3.11 -7.84
CA ASP A 120 -29.90 -3.26 -9.28
C ASP A 120 -28.41 -3.04 -9.63
N PHE A 121 -27.88 -3.86 -10.53
CA PHE A 121 -26.45 -3.90 -10.84
C PHE A 121 -26.17 -3.82 -12.34
N LYS A 122 -25.13 -3.09 -12.71
CA LYS A 122 -24.59 -3.08 -14.09
C LYS A 122 -23.09 -3.35 -14.05
N GLU A 123 -22.67 -4.41 -14.74
CA GLU A 123 -21.25 -4.76 -14.81
C GLU A 123 -20.46 -3.76 -15.66
N ILE A 124 -19.30 -3.35 -15.13
CA ILE A 124 -18.33 -2.47 -15.76
C ILE A 124 -16.92 -3.07 -15.65
N SER A 125 -16.01 -2.59 -16.50
CA SER A 125 -14.59 -2.88 -16.39
C SER A 125 -13.87 -1.63 -15.87
N ILE A 126 -13.00 -1.82 -14.88
CA ILE A 126 -12.11 -0.76 -14.38
C ILE A 126 -10.68 -1.25 -14.60
N GLN A 127 -9.87 -0.44 -15.26
CA GLN A 127 -8.46 -0.68 -15.52
C GLN A 127 -7.64 0.45 -14.86
N LYS A 128 -6.41 0.12 -14.47
CA LYS A 128 -5.41 1.13 -14.13
C LYS A 128 -4.66 1.58 -15.38
N PRO A 129 -4.16 2.82 -15.43
CA PRO A 129 -3.23 3.23 -16.47
C PRO A 129 -1.99 2.33 -16.41
N ASP A 130 -1.40 2.05 -17.58
CA ASP A 130 -0.19 1.25 -17.65
C ASP A 130 0.93 1.97 -16.89
N LYS A 131 1.44 1.33 -15.84
CA LYS A 131 2.56 1.84 -15.06
C LYS A 131 3.77 1.98 -15.97
N SER A 132 4.38 3.15 -15.93
CA SER A 132 5.51 3.51 -16.79
C SER A 132 6.66 4.06 -15.97
N PHE A 133 7.86 3.50 -16.19
CA PHE A 133 9.09 4.01 -15.58
C PHE A 133 9.44 5.36 -16.23
N LYS A 134 9.74 6.36 -15.40
CA LYS A 134 10.05 7.74 -15.85
C LYS A 134 11.47 8.19 -15.54
N GLY A 135 12.21 7.44 -14.74
CA GLY A 135 13.53 7.81 -14.25
C GLY A 135 13.68 7.51 -12.77
N PHE A 136 14.65 8.12 -12.11
CA PHE A 136 14.98 7.83 -10.72
C PHE A 136 15.39 9.09 -9.97
N ILE A 137 15.30 9.06 -8.65
CA ILE A 137 15.76 10.10 -7.74
C ILE A 137 16.99 9.58 -7.01
N THR A 138 17.94 10.47 -6.77
CA THR A 138 19.12 10.17 -5.94
C THR A 138 19.17 11.13 -4.78
N PHE A 139 19.35 10.60 -3.58
CA PHE A 139 19.67 11.39 -2.39
C PHE A 139 21.15 11.26 -2.08
N THR A 140 21.84 12.39 -1.95
CA THR A 140 23.28 12.45 -1.65
C THR A 140 23.55 13.37 -0.47
N GLN A 141 24.57 13.07 0.32
CA GLN A 141 25.05 13.96 1.37
C GLN A 141 26.03 14.96 0.76
N ALA A 142 25.51 16.09 0.24
CA ALA A 142 26.28 17.07 -0.53
C ALA A 142 27.26 17.90 0.31
N ASP A 143 26.89 18.21 1.54
CA ASP A 143 27.76 18.86 2.52
C ASP A 143 27.37 18.39 3.93
N ASN A 144 28.13 18.83 4.94
CA ASN A 144 27.72 18.79 6.32
C ASN A 144 26.34 19.44 6.45
N ASN A 145 25.37 18.62 6.86
CA ASN A 145 24.02 19.08 7.17
C ASN A 145 23.18 19.53 5.95
N ILE A 146 23.52 19.06 4.74
CA ILE A 146 22.72 19.28 3.53
C ILE A 146 22.58 17.96 2.75
N VAL A 147 21.34 17.57 2.49
CA VAL A 147 20.99 16.50 1.55
C VAL A 147 20.63 17.12 0.21
N GLN A 148 21.22 16.62 -0.87
CA GLN A 148 20.85 16.98 -2.24
C GLN A 148 19.97 15.87 -2.84
N MET A 149 18.83 16.27 -3.39
CA MET A 149 17.96 15.42 -4.19
C MET A 149 18.15 15.79 -5.66
N ASP A 150 18.53 14.83 -6.49
CA ASP A 150 18.56 14.99 -7.94
C ASP A 150 17.56 14.04 -8.59
N VAL A 151 16.76 14.57 -9.52
CA VAL A 151 15.81 13.82 -10.33
C VAL A 151 16.44 13.59 -11.68
N HIS A 152 16.57 12.32 -12.05
CA HIS A 152 17.11 11.85 -13.30
C HIS A 152 15.98 11.36 -14.21
N ASP A 153 16.04 11.71 -15.50
CA ASP A 153 15.13 11.16 -16.50
C ASP A 153 15.61 9.79 -17.03
N LEU A 154 14.94 9.27 -18.05
CA LEU A 154 15.29 7.99 -18.70
C LEU A 154 16.65 8.00 -19.39
N SER A 155 17.18 9.17 -19.74
CA SER A 155 18.55 9.31 -20.27
C SER A 155 19.60 9.49 -19.17
N SER A 156 19.17 9.38 -17.91
CA SER A 156 19.96 9.63 -16.69
C SER A 156 20.46 11.07 -16.55
N GLU A 157 19.94 12.01 -17.33
CA GLU A 157 20.24 13.43 -17.18
C GLU A 157 19.50 14.01 -15.97
N VAL A 158 20.19 14.85 -15.18
CA VAL A 158 19.57 15.56 -14.05
C VAL A 158 18.64 16.64 -14.60
N ILE A 159 17.34 16.44 -14.45
CA ILE A 159 16.31 17.38 -14.89
C ILE A 159 15.83 18.32 -13.77
N LYS A 160 16.06 17.94 -12.51
CA LYS A 160 15.77 18.76 -11.33
C LYS A 160 16.77 18.45 -10.22
N SER A 161 17.15 19.48 -9.47
CA SER A 161 17.98 19.36 -8.28
C SER A 161 17.43 20.26 -7.16
N GLY A 162 17.53 19.81 -5.91
CA GLY A 162 17.11 20.54 -4.73
C GLY A 162 18.02 20.25 -3.53
N LEU A 163 18.18 21.24 -2.65
CA LEU A 163 18.98 21.13 -1.43
C LEU A 163 18.08 21.23 -0.19
N TYR A 164 18.21 20.26 0.71
CA TYR A 164 17.37 20.10 1.89
C TYR A 164 18.24 20.04 3.16
N PRO A 165 17.82 20.67 4.26
CA PRO A 165 18.63 20.74 5.47
C PRO A 165 18.66 19.41 6.23
N GLY A 166 19.83 19.06 6.74
CA GLY A 166 20.07 17.96 7.67
C GLY A 166 20.96 16.84 7.13
N TYR A 167 21.11 15.78 7.93
CA TYR A 167 21.75 14.54 7.51
C TYR A 167 20.67 13.55 7.11
N PHE A 168 20.88 12.85 6.00
CA PHE A 168 19.97 11.83 5.49
C PHE A 168 19.69 10.77 6.58
N ILE A 169 18.42 10.40 6.73
CA ILE A 169 17.99 9.24 7.52
C ILE A 169 17.36 8.21 6.59
N GLU A 170 16.30 8.62 5.89
CA GLU A 170 15.46 7.72 5.11
C GLU A 170 14.74 8.48 3.99
N SER A 171 14.40 7.78 2.91
CA SER A 171 13.56 8.27 1.82
C SER A 171 12.45 7.30 1.45
N GLU A 172 11.46 7.80 0.72
CA GLU A 172 10.40 6.99 0.12
C GLU A 172 9.76 7.80 -1.02
N ILE A 173 9.04 7.16 -1.94
CA ILE A 173 8.43 7.85 -3.09
C ILE A 173 6.96 7.45 -3.31
N SER A 174 6.13 8.44 -3.64
CA SER A 174 4.82 8.22 -4.28
C SER A 174 4.85 8.78 -5.71
N GLY A 175 5.17 7.92 -6.67
CA GLY A 175 5.19 8.30 -8.09
C GLY A 175 3.82 8.77 -8.60
N GLU A 176 2.74 8.12 -8.14
CA GLU A 176 1.35 8.46 -8.46
C GLU A 176 0.96 9.86 -7.95
N ASP A 177 1.42 10.24 -6.76
CA ASP A 177 1.18 11.59 -6.21
C ASP A 177 2.21 12.62 -6.66
N ASN A 178 3.25 12.19 -7.39
CA ASN A 178 4.41 12.99 -7.77
C ASN A 178 5.17 13.57 -6.55
N LEU A 179 5.28 12.77 -5.48
CA LEU A 179 5.92 13.18 -4.22
C LEU A 179 7.12 12.30 -3.87
N ALA A 180 8.19 12.92 -3.40
CA ALA A 180 9.29 12.27 -2.70
C ALA A 180 9.23 12.64 -1.21
N PHE A 181 9.54 11.68 -0.34
CA PHE A 181 9.60 11.87 1.10
C PHE A 181 11.05 11.75 1.57
N LEU A 182 11.43 12.61 2.51
CA LEU A 182 12.78 12.66 3.06
C LEU A 182 12.71 12.88 4.58
N ALA A 183 13.39 12.04 5.35
CA ALA A 183 13.68 12.26 6.76
C ALA A 183 15.14 12.71 6.95
N THR A 184 15.34 13.72 7.79
CA THR A 184 16.67 14.17 8.22
C THR A 184 16.80 14.21 9.75
N SER A 185 18.03 14.23 10.30
CA SER A 185 18.27 14.18 11.76
C SER A 185 18.65 15.51 12.43
N SER A 186 19.13 16.51 11.68
CA SER A 186 19.58 17.79 12.24
C SER A 186 19.40 18.96 11.26
N PRO A 187 18.25 19.63 11.14
CA PRO A 187 17.06 19.46 11.97
C PRO A 187 16.40 18.11 11.72
N ASN A 188 15.65 17.62 12.70
CA ASN A 188 14.80 16.47 12.46
C ASN A 188 13.51 16.91 11.77
N ILE A 189 13.45 16.68 10.47
CA ILE A 189 12.31 17.05 9.63
C ILE A 189 11.97 15.86 8.75
N THR A 190 10.68 15.54 8.70
CA THR A 190 10.11 14.72 7.64
C THR A 190 9.42 15.65 6.64
N THR A 191 9.81 15.53 5.38
CA THR A 191 9.40 16.45 4.32
C THR A 191 8.74 15.68 3.18
N ALA A 192 7.67 16.23 2.63
CA ALA A 192 7.20 15.87 1.29
C ALA A 192 7.60 16.94 0.28
N ILE A 193 8.15 16.48 -0.83
CA ILE A 193 8.75 17.30 -1.89
C ILE A 193 8.04 16.95 -3.19
N ASP A 194 7.58 17.95 -3.94
CA ASP A 194 7.07 17.69 -5.28
C ASP A 194 8.23 17.41 -6.24
N ILE A 195 8.18 16.27 -6.93
CA ILE A 195 9.29 15.77 -7.76
C ILE A 195 9.57 16.69 -8.96
N ASN A 196 8.54 17.35 -9.51
CA ASN A 196 8.69 18.17 -10.72
C ASN A 196 9.27 19.55 -10.40
N THR A 197 8.91 20.11 -9.25
CA THR A 197 9.26 21.48 -8.83
C THR A 197 10.43 21.51 -7.85
N GLY A 198 10.64 20.45 -7.08
CA GLY A 198 11.57 20.41 -5.95
C GLY A 198 11.06 21.20 -4.73
N ASP A 199 9.83 21.72 -4.79
CA ASP A 199 9.27 22.57 -3.74
C ASP A 199 8.73 21.73 -2.59
N TYR A 200 8.79 22.29 -1.39
CA TYR A 200 8.17 21.74 -0.18
C TYR A 200 6.65 21.74 -0.33
N ILE A 201 6.02 20.57 -0.18
CA ILE A 201 4.56 20.46 -0.09
C ILE A 201 4.12 20.57 1.36
N TRP A 202 4.78 19.83 2.25
CA TRP A 202 4.59 19.93 3.69
C TRP A 202 5.85 19.49 4.43
N GLU A 203 5.98 19.94 5.67
CA GLU A 203 7.06 19.60 6.59
C GLU A 203 6.48 19.21 7.94
N ASN A 204 7.05 18.18 8.57
CA ASN A 204 6.76 17.78 9.93
C ASN A 204 8.04 17.80 10.76
N TYR A 205 8.10 18.70 11.73
CA TYR A 205 9.22 18.78 12.65
C TYR A 205 9.09 17.69 13.72
N GLY A 206 10.17 16.92 13.91
CA GLY A 206 10.21 15.85 14.91
C GLY A 206 9.84 16.35 16.30
N GLN A 207 9.05 15.56 17.02
CA GLN A 207 8.56 15.92 18.34
C GLN A 207 9.59 15.64 19.42
N LEU A 208 9.87 16.64 20.25
CA LEU A 208 10.67 16.47 21.46
C LEU A 208 9.95 15.55 22.47
N PRO A 209 10.68 14.78 23.30
CA PRO A 209 12.14 14.80 23.49
C PRO A 209 12.94 13.89 22.55
N TYR A 210 12.29 13.03 21.76
CA TYR A 210 12.92 12.01 20.92
C TYR A 210 12.44 12.17 19.47
N PRO A 211 13.02 13.13 18.71
CA PRO A 211 12.48 13.50 17.42
C PRO A 211 12.86 12.52 16.30
N LEU A 212 13.83 11.62 16.51
CA LEU A 212 14.42 10.82 15.44
C LEU A 212 13.42 9.90 14.73
N VAL A 213 13.68 9.69 13.45
CA VAL A 213 13.00 8.76 12.54
C VAL A 213 13.95 7.60 12.26
N TYR A 214 13.41 6.39 12.05
CA TYR A 214 14.23 5.23 11.69
C TYR A 214 13.83 4.55 10.38
N ASP A 215 12.60 4.75 9.92
CA ASP A 215 12.03 3.97 8.81
C ASP A 215 10.76 4.64 8.28
N PHE A 216 10.54 4.47 6.99
CA PHE A 216 9.34 4.85 6.26
C PHE A 216 8.72 3.63 5.60
N ILE A 217 7.39 3.62 5.55
CA ILE A 217 6.69 2.70 4.66
C ILE A 217 5.46 3.37 4.09
N LYS A 218 5.38 3.43 2.76
CA LYS A 218 4.22 3.99 2.05
C LYS A 218 3.10 2.97 1.89
N SER A 219 1.87 3.43 2.10
CA SER A 219 0.63 2.80 1.60
C SER A 219 -0.09 3.78 0.65
N SER A 220 -1.23 3.39 0.06
CA SER A 220 -1.87 4.10 -1.05
C SER A 220 -2.15 5.58 -0.78
N ASN A 221 -2.42 5.99 0.46
CA ASN A 221 -2.65 7.40 0.84
C ASN A 221 -1.93 7.84 2.12
N THR A 222 -1.09 6.99 2.70
CA THR A 222 -0.48 7.20 4.02
C THR A 222 1.02 6.91 3.97
N LEU A 223 1.84 7.83 4.46
CA LEU A 223 3.24 7.59 4.81
C LEU A 223 3.28 7.21 6.29
N TYR A 224 3.64 5.96 6.60
CA TYR A 224 3.90 5.55 7.97
C TYR A 224 5.36 5.80 8.30
N GLN A 225 5.58 6.33 9.50
CA GLN A 225 6.89 6.74 10.00
C GLN A 225 7.11 6.14 11.38
N SER A 226 8.24 5.47 11.56
CA SER A 226 8.71 5.06 12.88
C SER A 226 9.32 6.27 13.61
N SER A 227 8.93 6.48 14.87
CA SER A 227 9.43 7.59 15.68
C SER A 227 10.13 7.08 16.93
N GLU A 228 11.25 7.72 17.28
CA GLU A 228 11.99 7.46 18.50
C GLU A 228 11.14 7.69 19.78
N MET A 229 10.02 8.41 19.68
CA MET A 229 9.01 8.47 20.75
C MET A 229 8.35 7.11 21.09
N GLY A 230 8.67 6.04 20.37
CA GLY A 230 8.14 4.71 20.63
C GLY A 230 6.75 4.49 20.03
N ARG A 231 6.48 5.13 18.90
CA ARG A 231 5.23 4.97 18.15
C ARG A 231 5.48 5.00 16.66
N ILE A 232 4.48 4.54 15.92
CA ILE A 232 4.38 4.71 14.47
C ILE A 232 3.31 5.77 14.23
N VAL A 233 3.61 6.72 13.35
CA VAL A 233 2.72 7.82 12.97
C VAL A 233 2.41 7.70 11.48
N GLY A 234 1.16 7.91 11.08
CA GLY A 234 0.77 7.93 9.67
C GLY A 234 0.32 9.31 9.24
N PHE A 235 0.91 9.81 8.15
CA PHE A 235 0.60 11.10 7.55
C PHE A 235 -0.10 10.91 6.21
N ASN A 236 -1.12 11.71 5.93
CA ASN A 236 -1.68 11.79 4.60
C ASN A 236 -0.61 12.30 3.61
N LEU A 237 -0.40 11.57 2.51
CA LEU A 237 0.69 11.85 1.57
C LEU A 237 0.66 13.28 1.03
N ARG A 238 -0.53 13.84 0.73
CA ARG A 238 -0.66 15.13 0.03
C ARG A 238 -0.56 16.34 0.93
N ASN A 239 -1.01 16.26 2.18
CA ASN A 239 -1.13 17.44 3.05
C ASN A 239 -0.40 17.32 4.39
N GLY A 240 0.22 16.17 4.70
CA GLY A 240 1.00 15.98 5.92
C GLY A 240 0.17 15.92 7.20
N LEU A 241 -1.18 15.87 7.09
CA LEU A 241 -2.04 15.72 8.25
C LEU A 241 -1.81 14.35 8.88
N GLN A 242 -1.55 14.32 10.19
CA GLN A 242 -1.50 13.09 10.94
C GLN A 242 -2.90 12.46 10.99
N ILE A 243 -3.06 11.29 10.35
CA ILE A 243 -4.32 10.55 10.27
C ILE A 243 -4.28 9.21 11.02
N PHE A 244 -3.10 8.81 11.49
CA PHE A 244 -2.91 7.56 12.22
C PHE A 244 -1.82 7.69 13.28
N ASN A 245 -1.98 6.97 14.39
CA ASN A 245 -0.90 6.72 15.35
C ASN A 245 -1.10 5.39 16.08
N THR A 246 0.00 4.75 16.46
CA THR A 246 -0.04 3.68 17.45
C THR A 246 -0.04 4.25 18.87
N GLN A 247 -0.37 3.41 19.85
CA GLN A 247 -0.06 3.70 21.25
C GLN A 247 1.43 4.04 21.41
N ILE A 248 1.74 5.05 22.24
CA ILE A 248 3.11 5.39 22.63
C ILE A 248 3.65 4.34 23.58
N LEU A 249 4.78 3.73 23.22
CA LEU A 249 5.56 2.81 24.03
C LEU A 249 6.86 3.50 24.46
N PRO A 250 6.86 4.27 25.56
CA PRO A 250 7.98 5.17 25.89
C PRO A 250 9.29 4.44 26.19
N ASP A 251 9.22 3.15 26.51
CA ASP A 251 10.34 2.26 26.80
C ASP A 251 10.82 1.47 25.58
N ALA A 252 10.26 1.71 24.39
CA ALA A 252 10.57 0.99 23.16
C ALA A 252 10.79 1.96 21.99
N VAL A 253 11.55 1.54 20.98
CA VAL A 253 11.80 2.33 19.78
C VAL A 253 11.58 1.46 18.54
N PRO A 254 10.62 1.78 17.64
CA PRO A 254 10.42 1.06 16.39
C PRO A 254 11.58 1.33 15.41
N HIS A 255 12.04 0.32 14.70
CA HIS A 255 13.17 0.42 13.76
C HIS A 255 12.83 -0.05 12.35
N TYR A 256 12.09 -1.15 12.21
CA TYR A 256 11.68 -1.69 10.91
C TYR A 256 10.19 -1.98 10.92
N MET A 257 9.52 -1.72 9.80
CA MET A 257 8.09 -1.90 9.64
C MET A 257 7.77 -2.75 8.41
N ALA A 258 6.67 -3.49 8.49
CA ALA A 258 6.04 -4.16 7.37
C ALA A 258 4.52 -4.03 7.51
N LEU A 259 3.83 -3.78 6.39
CA LEU A 259 2.37 -3.62 6.38
C LEU A 259 1.69 -4.65 5.49
N ASN A 260 0.57 -5.18 5.94
CA ASN A 260 -0.41 -5.83 5.08
C ASN A 260 -1.71 -5.00 5.06
N GLU A 261 -2.82 -5.62 4.66
CA GLU A 261 -4.11 -4.92 4.57
C GLU A 261 -4.63 -4.51 5.95
N ASP A 262 -4.50 -5.38 6.95
CA ASP A 262 -5.13 -5.21 8.26
C ASP A 262 -4.18 -4.78 9.39
N TYR A 263 -2.88 -5.00 9.21
CA TYR A 263 -1.88 -4.93 10.27
C TYR A 263 -0.62 -4.17 9.87
N ILE A 264 -0.04 -3.51 10.87
CA ILE A 264 1.33 -3.02 10.85
C ILE A 264 2.13 -3.91 11.80
N PHE A 265 3.17 -4.54 11.29
CA PHE A 265 4.09 -5.36 12.05
C PHE A 265 5.44 -4.67 12.11
N ALA A 266 6.01 -4.51 13.31
CA ALA A 266 7.22 -3.73 13.48
C ALA A 266 8.18 -4.31 14.52
N ASP A 267 9.47 -4.14 14.27
CA ASP A 267 10.57 -4.46 15.18
C ASP A 267 10.83 -3.29 16.11
N PHE A 268 10.81 -3.54 17.41
CA PHE A 268 11.12 -2.57 18.44
C PHE A 268 12.31 -3.02 19.28
N THR A 269 13.18 -2.06 19.62
CA THR A 269 14.19 -2.24 20.65
C THR A 269 13.76 -1.55 21.94
N LEU A 270 13.69 -2.30 23.03
CA LEU A 270 13.43 -1.75 24.37
C LEU A 270 14.64 -0.94 24.84
N ARG A 271 14.41 0.30 25.28
CA ARG A 271 15.47 1.20 25.78
C ARG A 271 16.22 0.60 26.96
N ASN A 272 15.52 -0.13 27.84
CA ASN A 272 16.08 -0.88 28.96
C ASN A 272 15.30 -2.20 29.11
N PRO A 273 15.90 -3.40 28.99
CA PRO A 273 17.35 -3.70 28.96
C PRO A 273 17.95 -3.93 27.56
N GLY A 274 17.43 -3.31 26.48
CA GLY A 274 17.91 -3.58 25.12
C GLY A 274 17.29 -4.83 24.47
N LYS A 275 16.29 -5.45 25.11
CA LYS A 275 15.54 -6.58 24.56
C LYS A 275 14.78 -6.15 23.32
N LYS A 276 14.55 -7.07 22.39
CA LYS A 276 13.83 -6.78 21.15
C LYS A 276 12.49 -7.49 21.12
N ILE A 277 11.52 -6.81 20.53
CA ILE A 277 10.15 -7.27 20.46
C ILE A 277 9.60 -6.98 19.07
N TRP A 278 8.95 -7.96 18.48
CA TRP A 278 8.08 -7.74 17.34
C TRP A 278 6.69 -7.42 17.86
N ILE A 279 6.07 -6.37 17.33
CA ILE A 279 4.73 -5.94 17.73
C ILE A 279 3.84 -5.84 16.50
N THR A 280 2.64 -6.40 16.62
CA THR A 280 1.57 -6.24 15.63
C THR A 280 0.57 -5.20 16.12
N PHE A 281 0.22 -4.25 15.27
CA PHE A 281 -0.84 -3.28 15.48
C PHE A 281 -1.92 -3.43 14.41
N PHE A 282 -3.17 -3.15 14.75
CA PHE A 282 -4.22 -3.00 13.75
C PHE A 282 -4.00 -1.71 12.94
N LYS A 283 -3.97 -1.82 11.61
CA LYS A 283 -3.81 -0.67 10.71
C LYS A 283 -5.00 0.29 10.77
N SER A 284 -6.19 -0.22 11.10
CA SER A 284 -7.43 0.57 11.19
C SER A 284 -7.46 1.56 12.35
N ASN A 285 -6.76 1.30 13.46
CA ASN A 285 -6.87 2.12 14.67
C ASN A 285 -5.58 2.23 15.52
N GLY A 286 -4.48 1.57 15.11
CA GLY A 286 -3.19 1.63 15.79
C GLY A 286 -3.14 0.92 17.15
N GLN A 287 -4.18 0.17 17.52
CA GLN A 287 -4.20 -0.61 18.75
C GLN A 287 -3.23 -1.80 18.63
N LYS A 288 -2.50 -2.06 19.71
CA LYS A 288 -1.62 -3.22 19.79
C LYS A 288 -2.48 -4.49 19.78
N TYR A 289 -2.25 -5.35 18.79
CA TYR A 289 -2.86 -6.67 18.72
C TYR A 289 -2.11 -7.65 19.60
N SER A 290 -0.80 -7.83 19.39
CA SER A 290 0.04 -8.73 20.20
C SER A 290 1.54 -8.47 19.98
N GLN A 291 2.39 -9.11 20.77
CA GLN A 291 3.84 -8.92 20.77
C GLN A 291 4.60 -10.24 20.97
N TYR A 292 5.79 -10.34 20.41
CA TYR A 292 6.69 -11.50 20.51
C TYR A 292 8.11 -11.05 20.88
N VAL A 293 8.65 -11.58 21.98
CA VAL A 293 10.02 -11.25 22.44
C VAL A 293 11.04 -12.12 21.72
N HIS A 294 12.13 -11.51 21.24
CA HIS A 294 13.19 -12.21 20.52
C HIS A 294 14.58 -11.61 20.78
N ASP A 295 15.60 -12.35 20.34
CA ASP A 295 17.02 -11.93 20.44
C ASP A 295 17.65 -11.62 19.05
N TYR A 296 16.85 -11.68 17.98
CA TYR A 296 17.29 -11.40 16.61
C TYR A 296 17.62 -9.93 16.36
N VAL A 297 18.63 -9.62 15.57
CA VAL A 297 18.83 -8.28 14.97
C VAL A 297 18.09 -8.26 13.64
N THR A 298 16.94 -7.61 13.57
CA THR A 298 16.21 -7.48 12.32
C THR A 298 16.98 -6.59 11.33
N LYS A 299 16.95 -6.97 10.05
CA LYS A 299 17.63 -6.28 8.94
C LYS A 299 16.68 -5.85 7.84
N ALA A 300 15.62 -6.62 7.62
CA ALA A 300 14.53 -6.29 6.70
C ALA A 300 13.29 -7.14 7.04
N MET A 301 12.12 -6.64 6.65
CA MET A 301 10.83 -7.25 6.96
C MET A 301 9.88 -7.07 5.78
N PHE A 302 9.22 -8.15 5.37
CA PHE A 302 8.27 -8.12 4.26
C PHE A 302 6.99 -8.84 4.65
N ALA A 303 5.87 -8.13 4.67
CA ALA A 303 4.57 -8.74 4.95
C ALA A 303 3.96 -9.33 3.67
N GLN A 304 3.50 -10.57 3.76
CA GLN A 304 2.80 -11.30 2.72
C GLN A 304 1.60 -12.02 3.34
N ASN A 305 0.39 -11.50 3.08
CA ASN A 305 -0.84 -11.96 3.71
C ASN A 305 -0.67 -11.99 5.25
N ASP A 306 -0.98 -13.10 5.91
CA ASP A 306 -0.85 -13.29 7.37
C ASP A 306 0.57 -13.65 7.83
N THR A 307 1.58 -13.57 6.96
CA THR A 307 2.97 -13.92 7.30
C THR A 307 3.89 -12.73 7.10
N VAL A 308 4.87 -12.56 7.99
CA VAL A 308 6.01 -11.67 7.78
C VAL A 308 7.26 -12.48 7.57
N ILE A 309 7.96 -12.22 6.48
CA ILE A 309 9.27 -12.78 6.18
C ILE A 309 10.31 -11.80 6.73
N LEU A 310 11.04 -12.24 7.75
CA LEU A 310 12.07 -11.46 8.40
C LEU A 310 13.45 -11.96 8.00
N PHE A 311 14.33 -11.02 7.71
CA PHE A 311 15.76 -11.25 7.55
C PHE A 311 16.46 -10.73 8.79
N CYS A 312 17.16 -11.62 9.48
CA CYS A 312 17.68 -11.36 10.82
C CYS A 312 19.13 -11.82 10.97
N GLY A 313 19.93 -11.09 11.74
CA GLY A 313 21.18 -11.57 12.34
C GLY A 313 20.96 -12.20 13.72
N GLN A 314 21.71 -13.26 14.04
CA GLN A 314 21.81 -13.86 15.38
C GLN A 314 23.26 -14.28 15.65
N GLY A 315 23.98 -13.49 16.44
CA GLY A 315 25.41 -13.72 16.65
C GLY A 315 26.18 -13.58 15.33
N THR A 316 26.85 -14.65 14.90
CA THR A 316 27.62 -14.69 13.63
C THR A 316 26.83 -15.32 12.46
N GLN A 317 25.56 -15.64 12.66
CA GLN A 317 24.72 -16.27 11.64
C GLN A 317 23.60 -15.32 11.22
N SER A 318 23.22 -15.38 9.95
CA SER A 318 21.98 -14.76 9.47
C SER A 318 20.89 -15.80 9.33
N LYS A 319 19.63 -15.38 9.39
CA LYS A 319 18.45 -16.24 9.30
C LYS A 319 17.34 -15.56 8.51
N VAL A 320 16.55 -16.39 7.84
CA VAL A 320 15.23 -16.01 7.32
C VAL A 320 14.18 -16.67 8.20
N ILE A 321 13.21 -15.87 8.67
CA ILE A 321 12.15 -16.32 9.57
C ILE A 321 10.80 -15.98 8.94
N ASN A 322 9.93 -16.97 8.80
CA ASN A 322 8.53 -16.72 8.44
C ASN A 322 7.72 -16.73 9.73
N PHE A 323 7.15 -15.59 10.07
CA PHE A 323 6.39 -15.35 11.29
C PHE A 323 4.91 -15.19 10.96
N HIS A 324 4.05 -15.98 11.61
CA HIS A 324 2.60 -15.84 11.46
C HIS A 324 2.09 -14.67 12.31
N ILE A 325 1.44 -13.70 11.67
CA ILE A 325 0.97 -12.47 12.31
C ILE A 325 -0.15 -12.76 13.31
N LEU A 326 -1.07 -13.67 12.97
CA LEU A 326 -2.25 -13.94 13.80
C LEU A 326 -1.96 -14.87 14.97
N ASP A 327 -1.09 -15.87 14.76
CA ASP A 327 -0.74 -16.87 15.78
C ASP A 327 0.44 -16.44 16.64
N HIS A 328 1.09 -15.31 16.31
CA HIS A 328 2.32 -14.82 16.94
C HIS A 328 3.41 -15.87 17.09
N SER A 329 3.64 -16.64 16.04
CA SER A 329 4.56 -17.77 16.07
C SER A 329 5.48 -17.84 14.86
N ILE A 330 6.67 -18.43 15.08
CA ILE A 330 7.62 -18.72 14.01
C ILE A 330 7.17 -20.01 13.31
N ILE A 331 6.77 -19.90 12.04
CA ILE A 331 6.35 -21.04 11.21
C ILE A 331 7.56 -21.75 10.61
N LYS A 332 8.55 -20.96 10.14
CA LYS A 332 9.74 -21.44 9.43
C LYS A 332 10.94 -20.62 9.87
N SER A 333 12.09 -21.25 10.05
CA SER A 333 13.37 -20.56 10.25
C SER A 333 14.48 -21.28 9.48
N ILE A 334 15.14 -20.57 8.58
CA ILE A 334 16.25 -21.07 7.76
C ILE A 334 17.52 -20.30 8.14
N ASN A 335 18.62 -21.03 8.37
CA ASN A 335 19.92 -20.41 8.58
C ASN A 335 20.58 -20.09 7.23
N LEU A 336 21.09 -18.87 7.12
CA LEU A 336 21.93 -18.41 6.03
C LEU A 336 23.39 -18.46 6.49
N ASN A 337 24.07 -19.55 6.13
CA ASN A 337 25.44 -19.79 6.58
C ASN A 337 26.41 -18.85 5.86
N ASN A 338 27.29 -18.19 6.62
CA ASN A 338 28.35 -17.30 6.13
C ASN A 338 27.85 -16.12 5.28
N ILE A 339 26.66 -15.61 5.59
CA ILE A 339 26.10 -14.40 4.95
C ILE A 339 25.87 -13.36 6.04
N ASN A 340 26.42 -12.17 5.87
CA ASN A 340 26.15 -11.00 6.69
C ASN A 340 25.21 -10.05 5.93
N ILE A 341 23.98 -9.93 6.40
CA ILE A 341 22.95 -9.14 5.72
C ILE A 341 23.16 -7.65 6.02
N ASN A 342 23.47 -6.88 4.98
CA ASN A 342 23.44 -5.42 5.04
C ASN A 342 22.02 -4.91 4.79
N GLN A 343 21.41 -5.33 3.69
CA GLN A 343 20.08 -4.93 3.22
C GLN A 343 19.42 -6.10 2.49
N VAL A 344 18.10 -6.02 2.33
CA VAL A 344 17.34 -6.99 1.54
C VAL A 344 16.27 -6.26 0.75
N TYR A 345 16.06 -6.70 -0.48
CA TYR A 345 15.04 -6.20 -1.39
C TYR A 345 14.16 -7.35 -1.87
N SER A 346 12.90 -7.07 -2.18
CA SER A 346 11.93 -8.06 -2.62
C SER A 346 11.40 -7.70 -4.02
N PRO A 347 12.10 -8.07 -5.11
CA PRO A 347 11.64 -7.78 -6.46
C PRO A 347 10.30 -8.45 -6.79
N LYS A 348 10.02 -9.62 -6.20
CA LYS A 348 8.80 -10.40 -6.43
C LYS A 348 8.41 -11.17 -5.18
N ASN A 349 7.18 -11.69 -5.17
CA ASN A 349 6.71 -12.54 -4.09
C ASN A 349 7.63 -13.77 -3.90
N ASN A 350 8.13 -13.92 -2.67
CA ASN A 350 9.04 -14.99 -2.24
C ASN A 350 10.43 -15.00 -2.89
N GLU A 351 10.78 -13.98 -3.69
CA GLU A 351 12.12 -13.82 -4.25
C GLU A 351 12.76 -12.57 -3.62
N PHE A 352 13.94 -12.77 -3.04
CA PHE A 352 14.65 -11.73 -2.32
C PHE A 352 16.07 -11.59 -2.83
N ILE A 353 16.58 -10.37 -2.77
CA ILE A 353 17.98 -10.06 -3.02
C ILE A 353 18.57 -9.59 -1.72
N ILE A 354 19.51 -10.37 -1.22
CA ILE A 354 20.29 -10.05 -0.04
C ILE A 354 21.56 -9.36 -0.52
N VAL A 355 21.82 -8.18 0.05
CA VAL A 355 23.08 -7.46 -0.14
C VAL A 355 24.03 -7.80 1.00
N GLU A 356 25.21 -8.27 0.64
CA GLU A 356 26.35 -8.49 1.54
C GLU A 356 27.57 -7.73 1.01
N GLY A 357 27.85 -6.57 1.57
CA GLY A 357 28.93 -5.68 1.11
C GLY A 357 28.74 -5.26 -0.35
N ASN A 358 29.52 -5.85 -1.25
CA ASN A 358 29.47 -5.63 -2.70
C ASN A 358 28.75 -6.75 -3.47
N LYS A 359 28.12 -7.72 -2.80
CA LYS A 359 27.51 -8.89 -3.45
C LYS A 359 26.00 -8.88 -3.40
N PHE A 360 25.39 -9.36 -4.48
CA PHE A 360 23.99 -9.74 -4.52
C PHE A 360 23.84 -11.25 -4.43
N ILE A 361 22.98 -11.67 -3.51
CA ILE A 361 22.63 -13.06 -3.27
C ILE A 361 21.13 -13.19 -3.46
N THR A 362 20.70 -13.99 -4.45
CA THR A 362 19.28 -14.34 -4.57
C THR A 362 18.91 -15.34 -3.49
N TYR A 363 17.71 -15.19 -2.95
CA TYR A 363 17.11 -16.12 -2.01
C TYR A 363 15.65 -16.33 -2.36
N ASN A 364 15.25 -17.59 -2.59
CA ASN A 364 13.84 -17.94 -2.77
C ASN A 364 13.29 -18.52 -1.46
N ASN A 365 12.28 -17.86 -0.87
CA ASN A 365 11.72 -18.28 0.42
C ASN A 365 10.95 -19.60 0.35
N THR A 366 10.40 -19.95 -0.83
CA THR A 366 9.65 -21.19 -1.04
C THR A 366 10.60 -22.38 -1.13
N SER A 367 11.53 -22.37 -2.09
CA SER A 367 12.47 -23.48 -2.30
C SER A 367 13.62 -23.48 -1.29
N GLY A 368 13.97 -22.33 -0.71
CA GLY A 368 15.16 -22.14 0.11
C GLY A 368 16.45 -22.02 -0.71
N ASP A 369 16.35 -21.91 -2.04
CA ASP A 369 17.51 -21.80 -2.92
C ASP A 369 18.25 -20.48 -2.68
N ILE A 370 19.57 -20.56 -2.76
CA ILE A 370 20.46 -19.43 -2.57
C ILE A 370 21.58 -19.44 -3.59
N SER A 371 21.81 -18.30 -4.24
CA SER A 371 22.92 -18.17 -5.19
C SER A 371 23.43 -16.73 -5.25
N THR A 372 24.75 -16.57 -5.27
CA THR A 372 25.37 -15.30 -5.63
C THR A 372 25.27 -15.13 -7.14
N PHE A 373 24.72 -14.01 -7.59
CA PHE A 373 24.53 -13.77 -9.03
C PHE A 373 25.25 -12.52 -9.53
N PHE A 374 25.63 -11.61 -8.63
CA PHE A 374 26.32 -10.38 -8.99
C PHE A 374 27.28 -9.93 -7.88
N GLU A 375 28.39 -9.31 -8.28
CA GLU A 375 29.37 -8.67 -7.40
C GLU A 375 29.80 -7.33 -8.03
N ALA A 376 29.60 -6.25 -7.29
CA ALA A 376 29.94 -4.88 -7.68
C ALA A 376 31.43 -4.55 -7.41
N SER A 377 31.87 -3.44 -8.00
CA SER A 377 33.20 -2.86 -7.82
C SER A 377 33.44 -2.35 -6.39
N ASP A 378 32.39 -1.90 -5.70
CA ASP A 378 32.45 -1.32 -4.36
C ASP A 378 31.24 -1.76 -3.51
N THR A 379 31.22 -1.35 -2.25
CA THR A 379 30.13 -1.59 -1.30
C THR A 379 28.83 -0.98 -1.82
N ILE A 380 27.79 -1.79 -1.87
CA ILE A 380 26.46 -1.35 -2.28
C ILE A 380 25.84 -0.55 -1.13
N ILE A 381 25.34 0.63 -1.46
CA ILE A 381 24.63 1.51 -0.54
C ILE A 381 23.14 1.25 -0.57
N ASP A 382 22.58 1.07 -1.75
CA ASP A 382 21.14 0.91 -1.97
C ASP A 382 20.87 0.21 -3.31
N VAL A 383 19.68 -0.40 -3.45
CA VAL A 383 19.27 -1.12 -4.65
C VAL A 383 17.78 -0.93 -4.90
N GLN A 384 17.41 -0.66 -6.15
CA GLN A 384 16.03 -0.68 -6.56
C GLN A 384 15.81 -1.63 -7.74
N TYR A 385 14.69 -2.35 -7.72
CA TYR A 385 14.29 -3.22 -8.82
C TYR A 385 13.29 -2.51 -9.72
N GLU A 386 13.65 -2.33 -10.99
CA GLU A 386 12.76 -1.72 -11.96
C GLU A 386 11.83 -2.80 -12.54
N GLU A 387 10.58 -2.82 -12.09
CA GLU A 387 9.65 -3.91 -12.33
C GLU A 387 9.20 -4.11 -13.79
N ILE A 388 9.34 -3.10 -14.67
CA ILE A 388 8.88 -3.18 -16.06
C ILE A 388 9.93 -3.87 -16.94
N SER A 389 11.18 -3.40 -16.89
CA SER A 389 12.31 -3.97 -17.63
C SER A 389 12.97 -5.15 -16.91
N GLY A 390 12.77 -5.24 -15.60
CA GLY A 390 13.39 -6.24 -14.74
C GLY A 390 14.87 -5.95 -14.45
N ASN A 391 15.32 -4.71 -14.55
CA ASN A 391 16.70 -4.29 -14.28
C ASN A 391 16.89 -3.90 -12.81
N TYR A 392 18.14 -3.92 -12.34
CA TYR A 392 18.48 -3.42 -10.99
C TYR A 392 19.24 -2.11 -11.09
N PHE A 393 18.80 -1.11 -10.36
CA PHE A 393 19.50 0.15 -10.14
C PHE A 393 20.29 0.01 -8.85
N ILE A 394 21.59 0.24 -8.90
CA ILE A 394 22.52 -0.06 -7.82
C ILE A 394 23.27 1.21 -7.46
N ALA A 395 23.11 1.67 -6.22
CA ALA A 395 23.90 2.75 -5.66
C ALA A 395 25.20 2.19 -5.09
N LEU A 396 26.31 2.68 -5.61
CA LEU A 396 27.62 2.60 -4.97
C LEU A 396 27.92 3.97 -4.34
N PRO A 397 29.01 4.15 -3.56
CA PRO A 397 29.22 5.38 -2.82
C PRO A 397 29.22 6.64 -3.71
N HIS A 398 29.72 6.55 -4.95
CA HIS A 398 29.88 7.69 -5.86
C HIS A 398 29.40 7.42 -7.30
N GLU A 399 28.72 6.30 -7.53
CA GLU A 399 28.22 5.95 -8.85
C GLU A 399 26.90 5.19 -8.79
N ILE A 400 26.12 5.31 -9.84
CA ILE A 400 24.90 4.55 -10.05
C ILE A 400 25.08 3.71 -11.30
N ILE A 401 24.86 2.41 -11.16
CA ILE A 401 24.92 1.45 -12.26
C ILE A 401 23.58 0.75 -12.39
N MET A 402 23.22 0.42 -13.62
CA MET A 402 22.09 -0.44 -13.95
C MET A 402 22.60 -1.80 -14.37
N LEU A 403 22.21 -2.85 -13.64
CA LEU A 403 22.42 -4.23 -14.05
C LEU A 403 21.27 -4.66 -14.98
N ILE A 404 21.62 -4.93 -16.23
CA ILE A 404 20.69 -5.44 -17.24
C ILE A 404 20.61 -6.96 -17.12
N THR A 405 19.52 -7.44 -16.53
CA THR A 405 19.36 -8.85 -16.14
C THR A 405 19.38 -9.82 -17.33
N ASN A 406 18.86 -9.39 -18.48
CA ASN A 406 18.77 -10.23 -19.68
C ASN A 406 20.11 -10.39 -20.43
N SER A 407 21.12 -9.57 -20.13
CA SER A 407 22.42 -9.57 -20.84
C SER A 407 23.62 -9.71 -19.90
N SER A 408 23.42 -9.72 -18.58
CA SER A 408 24.51 -9.69 -17.58
C SER A 408 25.51 -8.56 -17.84
N SER A 409 25.04 -7.46 -18.42
CA SER A 409 25.83 -6.26 -18.70
C SER A 409 25.44 -5.12 -17.76
N PHE A 410 26.32 -4.15 -17.61
CA PHE A 410 26.09 -2.96 -16.79
C PHE A 410 26.11 -1.71 -17.65
N GLU A 411 25.26 -0.77 -17.29
CA GLU A 411 25.28 0.59 -17.80
C GLU A 411 25.57 1.54 -16.63
N GLN A 412 26.53 2.43 -16.80
CA GLN A 412 26.78 3.48 -15.83
C GLN A 412 25.80 4.62 -16.08
N LEU A 413 24.94 4.90 -15.10
CA LEU A 413 23.88 5.90 -15.22
C LEU A 413 24.33 7.27 -14.74
N ALA A 414 25.05 7.32 -13.61
CA ALA A 414 25.50 8.58 -13.03
C ALA A 414 26.80 8.43 -12.22
N ILE A 415 27.57 9.52 -12.15
CA ILE A 415 28.71 9.69 -11.25
C ILE A 415 28.42 10.89 -10.37
N LYS A 416 28.73 10.78 -9.07
CA LYS A 416 28.50 11.84 -8.07
C LYS A 416 29.78 12.13 -7.32
N ASP A 417 30.08 13.41 -7.13
CA ASP A 417 31.20 13.85 -6.29
C ASP A 417 30.92 13.63 -4.78
N SER A 418 29.64 13.54 -4.42
CA SER A 418 29.16 13.33 -3.04
C SER A 418 28.73 11.89 -2.82
N ARG A 419 28.70 11.46 -1.55
CA ARG A 419 28.26 10.12 -1.19
C ARG A 419 26.76 9.97 -1.45
N ILE A 420 26.38 8.95 -2.22
CA ILE A 420 24.98 8.54 -2.40
C ILE A 420 24.51 7.87 -1.11
N GLU A 421 23.28 8.18 -0.70
CA GLU A 421 22.63 7.62 0.48
C GLU A 421 21.42 6.74 0.10
N SER A 422 20.71 7.06 -0.98
CA SER A 422 19.54 6.30 -1.46
C SER A 422 19.21 6.60 -2.93
N ILE A 423 18.52 5.66 -3.59
CA ILE A 423 17.88 5.78 -4.90
C ILE A 423 16.39 5.42 -4.79
N GLU A 424 15.54 6.21 -5.44
CA GLU A 424 14.11 5.92 -5.58
C GLU A 424 13.69 5.85 -7.05
N LEU A 425 12.81 4.92 -7.43
CA LEU A 425 12.35 4.78 -8.83
C LEU A 425 11.02 5.53 -9.05
N ILE A 426 10.96 6.30 -10.14
CA ILE A 426 9.79 7.09 -10.49
C ILE A 426 8.90 6.31 -11.46
N TYR A 427 7.67 6.06 -11.01
CA TYR A 427 6.62 5.44 -11.81
C TYR A 427 5.42 6.38 -11.97
N LYS A 428 4.77 6.36 -13.13
CA LYS A 428 3.53 7.08 -13.42
C LYS A 428 2.55 6.23 -14.20
#